data_AF-A0AA37NKL9-F1
#
_entry.id   AF-A0AA37NKL9-F1
#
_cell.length_a   1.000
_cell.length_b   1.000
_cell.length_c   1.000
_cell.angle_alpha   90.00
_cell.angle_beta   90.00
_cell.angle_gamma   90.00
#
_symmetry.space_group_name_H-M   'P 1'
#
loop_
_entity.id
_entity.type
_entity.pdbx_description
1 polymer ?
#
loop_
_entity_poly.entity_id
_entity_poly.type
_entity_poly.pdbx_seq_one_letter_code
_entity_poly.pdbx_strand_id
1 'polypeptide(L)'
;MQMTTERDTPREELVRNLMDAGCGPDLIARFLDCLREGGRKDQLKMLSGHRDALLDRIHRDERRIDCLDYLIYRIERDLISIPPGLGREEPT
;
A
#
# COMPACT_ATOMS: atom_id res chain seq x y z
N MET A 1 -6.67 29.79 15.44
CA MET A 1 -5.36 29.09 15.55
C MET A 1 -4.58 29.40 14.29
N GLN A 2 -3.54 30.23 14.40
CA GLN A 2 -2.60 30.49 13.30
C GLN A 2 -1.54 29.38 13.38
N MET A 3 -1.57 28.41 12.46
CA MET A 3 -0.46 27.48 12.28
C MET A 3 0.47 28.11 11.24
N THR A 4 1.62 28.56 11.72
CA THR A 4 2.73 29.10 10.95
C THR A 4 3.22 28.03 9.98
N THR A 5 3.07 28.25 8.67
CA THR A 5 3.78 27.44 7.67
C THR A 5 5.24 27.85 7.70
N GLU A 6 6.04 27.11 8.47
CA GLU A 6 7.49 27.09 8.27
C GLU A 6 7.73 26.69 6.82
N ARG A 7 8.50 27.49 6.07
CA ARG A 7 8.89 27.14 4.70
C ARG A 7 9.89 26.00 4.80
N ASP A 8 9.41 24.77 4.58
CA ASP A 8 10.28 23.61 4.41
C ASP A 8 11.31 23.90 3.32
N THR A 9 12.54 23.42 3.50
CA THR A 9 13.54 23.46 2.44
C THR A 9 13.10 22.55 1.28
N PRO A 10 13.51 22.80 0.03
CA PRO A 10 13.16 21.95 -1.11
C PRO A 10 13.51 20.46 -0.91
N ARG A 11 14.51 20.17 -0.07
CA ARG A 11 14.90 18.82 0.30
C ARG A 11 13.91 18.17 1.27
N GLU A 12 13.41 18.92 2.25
CA GLU A 12 12.42 18.43 3.21
C GLU A 12 11.08 18.17 2.53
N GLU A 13 10.64 19.05 1.63
CA GLU A 13 9.45 18.84 0.79
C GLU A 13 9.58 17.57 -0.05
N LEU A 14 10.75 17.36 -0.68
CA LEU A 14 11.02 16.16 -1.46
C LEU A 14 10.95 14.89 -0.61
N VAL A 15 11.56 14.88 0.57
CA VAL A 15 11.53 13.71 1.47
C VAL A 15 10.10 13.44 1.95
N ARG A 16 9.33 14.48 2.28
CA ARG A 16 7.92 14.37 2.64
C ARG A 16 7.09 13.75 1.53
N ASN A 17 7.24 14.23 0.30
CA ASN A 17 6.55 13.66 -0.86
C ASN A 17 6.86 12.18 -1.08
N LEU A 18 8.12 11.77 -0.85
CA LEU A 18 8.49 10.36 -0.94
C LEU A 18 7.84 9.53 0.18
N MET A 19 7.81 10.04 1.42
CA MET A 19 7.14 9.37 2.54
C MET A 19 5.63 9.25 2.32
N ASP A 20 4.98 10.32 1.84
CA ASP A 20 3.55 10.34 1.54
C ASP A 20 3.19 9.39 0.39
N ALA A 21 4.11 9.18 -0.56
CA ALA A 21 4.00 8.15 -1.59
C ALA A 21 4.25 6.72 -1.06
N GLY A 22 4.47 6.56 0.25
CA GLY A 22 4.73 5.27 0.90
C GLY A 22 6.13 4.72 0.61
N CYS A 23 7.08 5.55 0.18
CA CYS A 23 8.47 5.12 0.00
C CYS A 23 9.09 4.86 1.37
N GLY A 24 9.66 3.66 1.55
CA GLY A 24 10.38 3.32 2.78
C GLY A 24 11.70 4.08 2.93
N PRO A 25 12.26 4.12 4.15
CA PRO A 25 13.50 4.85 4.46
C PRO A 25 14.68 4.43 3.56
N ASP A 26 14.79 3.15 3.23
CA ASP A 26 15.85 2.63 2.36
C ASP A 26 15.75 3.16 0.92
N LEU A 27 14.52 3.25 0.39
CA LEU A 27 14.29 3.77 -0.96
C LEU A 27 14.55 5.27 -1.00
N ILE A 28 14.16 6.00 0.06
CA ILE A 28 14.42 7.43 0.21
C ILE A 28 15.93 7.71 0.27
N ALA A 29 16.68 6.97 1.07
CA ALA A 29 18.13 7.14 1.18
C ALA A 29 18.81 6.96 -0.19
N ARG A 30 18.51 5.86 -0.88
CA ARG A 30 19.04 5.58 -2.23
C ARG A 30 18.63 6.64 -3.26
N PHE A 31 17.42 7.18 -3.16
CA PHE A 31 16.92 8.22 -4.06
C PHE A 31 17.71 9.53 -3.89
N LEU A 32 17.99 9.90 -2.63
CA LEU A 32 18.75 11.09 -2.29
C LEU A 32 20.23 10.96 -2.64
N ASP A 33 20.81 9.76 -2.52
CA ASP A 33 22.18 9.49 -2.98
C ASP A 33 22.28 9.68 -4.50
N CYS A 34 21.33 9.08 -5.24
CA CYS A 34 21.24 9.23 -6.69
C CYS A 34 21.02 10.69 -7.15
N LEU A 35 20.35 11.51 -6.33
CA LEU A 35 20.14 12.93 -6.61
C LEU A 35 21.47 13.70 -6.66
N ARG A 36 22.42 13.36 -5.77
CA ARG A 36 23.73 14.02 -5.71
C ARG A 36 24.59 13.71 -6.94
N GLU A 37 24.37 12.56 -7.55
CA GLU A 37 25.13 12.06 -8.72
C GLU A 37 24.50 12.48 -10.07
N GLY A 38 23.38 13.22 -10.05
CA GLY A 38 22.68 13.66 -11.27
C GLY A 38 21.88 12.54 -11.96
N GLY A 39 21.63 11.42 -11.28
CA GLY A 39 21.01 10.21 -11.84
C GLY A 39 19.50 10.27 -12.04
N ARG A 40 18.98 11.30 -12.73
CA ARG A 40 17.52 11.51 -12.92
C ARG A 40 16.80 10.27 -13.48
N LYS A 41 17.44 9.54 -14.40
CA LYS A 41 16.87 8.32 -14.99
C LYS A 41 16.69 7.20 -13.97
N ASP A 42 17.66 7.03 -13.08
CA ASP A 42 17.63 6.00 -12.06
C ASP A 42 16.62 6.34 -10.96
N GLN A 43 16.50 7.62 -10.60
CA GLN A 43 15.43 8.11 -9.74
C GLN A 43 14.04 7.77 -10.26
N LEU A 44 13.77 8.07 -11.55
CA LEU A 44 12.49 7.73 -12.18
C LEU A 44 12.25 6.22 -12.19
N LYS A 45 13.29 5.42 -12.44
CA LYS A 45 13.21 3.95 -12.40
C LYS A 45 12.86 3.44 -11.01
N MET A 46 13.45 4.01 -9.96
CA MET A 46 13.14 3.66 -8.57
C MET A 46 11.68 3.95 -8.22
N LEU A 47 11.18 5.14 -8.60
CA LEU A 47 9.79 5.52 -8.35
C LEU A 47 8.80 4.66 -9.15
N SER A 48 9.13 4.34 -10.40
CA SER A 48 8.30 3.42 -11.21
C SER A 48 8.22 2.04 -10.57
N GLY A 49 9.35 1.50 -10.11
CA GLY A 49 9.36 0.20 -9.43
C GLY A 49 8.55 0.20 -8.14
N HIS A 50 8.61 1.29 -7.37
CA HIS A 50 7.77 1.44 -6.17
C HIS A 50 6.28 1.51 -6.52
N ARG A 51 5.92 2.27 -7.55
CA ARG A 51 4.54 2.34 -8.07
C ARG A 51 4.03 0.95 -8.47
N ASP A 52 4.83 0.17 -9.19
CA ASP A 52 4.43 -1.17 -9.64
C ASP A 52 4.23 -2.11 -8.43
N ALA A 53 5.09 -2.03 -7.41
CA ALA A 53 4.92 -2.80 -6.17
C ALA A 53 3.64 -2.44 -5.40
N LEU A 54 3.23 -1.15 -5.41
CA LEU A 54 1.95 -0.72 -4.84
C LEU A 54 0.77 -1.28 -5.61
N LEU A 55 0.80 -1.19 -6.94
CA LEU A 55 -0.24 -1.76 -7.81
C LEU A 55 -0.38 -3.27 -7.62
N ASP A 56 0.74 -3.99 -7.50
CA ASP A 56 0.73 -5.42 -7.23
C ASP A 56 0.06 -5.78 -5.89
N ARG A 57 0.20 -4.93 -4.86
CA ARG A 57 -0.51 -5.10 -3.59
C ARG A 57 -2.00 -4.91 -3.77
N ILE A 58 -2.41 -3.84 -4.44
CA ILE A 58 -3.82 -3.56 -4.73
C ILE A 58 -4.44 -4.73 -5.50
N HIS A 59 -3.84 -5.16 -6.61
CA HIS A 59 -4.37 -6.27 -7.39
C HIS A 59 -4.44 -7.60 -6.61
N ARG A 60 -3.51 -7.83 -5.66
CA ARG A 60 -3.57 -9.01 -4.78
C ARG A 60 -4.75 -8.92 -3.81
N ASP A 61 -4.96 -7.75 -3.22
CA ASP A 61 -6.02 -7.55 -2.24
C ASP A 61 -7.40 -7.52 -2.92
N GLU A 62 -7.52 -6.95 -4.12
CA GLU A 62 -8.71 -7.03 -4.97
C GLU A 62 -9.11 -8.49 -5.22
N ARG A 63 -8.18 -9.34 -5.67
CA ARG A 63 -8.46 -10.78 -5.87
C ARG A 63 -8.89 -11.50 -4.59
N ARG A 64 -8.37 -11.09 -3.43
CA ARG A 64 -8.77 -11.65 -2.13
C ARG A 64 -10.19 -11.23 -1.77
N ILE A 65 -10.54 -9.97 -2.02
CA ILE A 65 -11.89 -9.44 -1.83
C ILE A 65 -12.87 -10.17 -2.76
N ASP A 66 -12.57 -10.32 -4.04
CA ASP A 66 -13.43 -11.04 -4.99
C ASP A 66 -13.74 -12.48 -4.52
N CYS A 67 -12.72 -13.17 -3.99
CA CYS A 67 -12.87 -14.51 -3.45
C CYS A 67 -13.74 -14.52 -2.19
N LEU A 68 -13.59 -13.52 -1.32
CA LEU A 68 -14.39 -13.37 -0.11
C LEU A 68 -15.85 -13.04 -0.43
N ASP A 69 -16.09 -12.11 -1.35
CA ASP A 69 -17.43 -11.72 -1.81
C ASP A 69 -18.15 -12.91 -2.46
N TYR A 70 -17.44 -13.69 -3.27
CA TYR A 70 -17.98 -14.92 -3.84
C TYR A 70 -18.36 -15.94 -2.76
N LEU A 71 -17.53 -16.11 -1.72
CA LEU A 71 -17.84 -16.98 -0.60
C LEU A 71 -19.09 -16.50 0.16
N ILE A 72 -19.18 -15.21 0.47
CA ILE A 72 -20.35 -14.59 1.12
C ILE A 72 -21.60 -14.85 0.29
N TYR A 73 -21.58 -14.53 -1.00
CA TYR A 73 -22.69 -14.76 -1.91
C TYR A 73 -23.16 -16.23 -1.92
N ARG A 74 -22.21 -17.19 -1.90
CA ARG A 74 -22.56 -18.61 -1.87
C ARG A 74 -23.24 -19.03 -0.56
N ILE A 75 -22.85 -18.42 0.56
CA ILE A 75 -23.47 -18.65 1.88
C ILE A 75 -24.87 -18.05 1.90
N GLU A 76 -25.04 -16.79 1.46
CA GLU A 76 -26.34 -16.11 1.44
C GLU A 76 -27.40 -16.80 0.58
N ARG A 77 -26.96 -17.58 -0.42
CA ARG A 77 -27.84 -18.30 -1.35
C ARG A 77 -27.94 -19.80 -1.08
N ASP A 78 -27.41 -20.28 0.05
CA ASP A 78 -27.35 -21.72 0.39
C ASP A 78 -26.73 -22.59 -0.73
N LEU A 79 -25.81 -22.02 -1.52
CA LEU A 79 -25.11 -22.71 -2.63
C LEU A 79 -23.88 -23.51 -2.14
N ILE A 80 -23.67 -23.58 -0.83
CA ILE A 80 -22.70 -24.42 -0.14
C ILE A 80 -23.42 -25.11 1.01
N SER A 81 -23.35 -26.44 1.11
CA SER A 81 -23.62 -27.13 2.38
C SER A 81 -22.42 -26.95 3.30
N ILE A 82 -22.49 -25.96 4.20
CA ILE A 82 -21.55 -25.88 5.31
C ILE A 82 -21.89 -27.01 6.29
N PRO A 83 -20.96 -27.92 6.63
CA PRO A 83 -21.24 -28.95 7.62
C PRO A 83 -21.59 -28.33 8.98
N PRO A 84 -22.61 -28.85 9.69
CA PRO A 84 -22.89 -28.41 11.05
C PRO A 84 -21.68 -28.69 11.96
N GLY A 85 -21.28 -27.70 12.79
CA GLY A 85 -20.16 -27.82 13.74
C GLY A 85 -18.97 -26.88 13.51
N LEU A 86 -19.01 -25.99 12.49
CA LEU A 86 -17.93 -25.01 12.23
C LEU A 86 -18.19 -23.60 12.82
N GLY A 87 -19.35 -23.39 13.44
CA GLY A 87 -19.72 -22.14 14.13
C GLY A 87 -19.55 -22.30 15.64
N ARG A 88 -19.02 -21.25 16.29
CA ARG A 88 -18.64 -21.19 17.71
C ARG A 88 -19.53 -22.04 18.62
N GLU A 89 -18.90 -22.90 19.43
CA GLU A 89 -19.53 -23.34 20.68
C GLU A 89 -19.83 -22.07 21.50
N GLU A 90 -21.10 -21.83 21.82
CA GLU A 90 -21.47 -20.76 22.74
C GLU A 90 -20.85 -21.07 24.12
N PRO A 91 -20.15 -20.10 24.75
CA PRO A 91 -19.68 -20.31 26.10
C PRO A 91 -20.89 -20.34 27.03
N THR A 92 -21.02 -21.46 27.75
CA THR A 92 -21.95 -21.69 28.86
C THR A 92 -21.89 -20.59 29.93
#